data_AF-A0A1G4G2V7-F1
#
_entry.id   AF-A0A1G4G2V7-F1
#
_cell.length_a   1.000
_cell.length_b   1.000
_cell.length_c   1.000
_cell.angle_alpha   90.00
_cell.angle_beta   90.00
_cell.angle_gamma   90.00
#
_symmetry.space_group_name_H-M   'P 1'
#
loop_
_entity.id
_entity.type
_entity.pdbx_description
1 polymer ?
#
loop_
_entity_poly.entity_id
_entity_poly.type
_entity_poly.pdbx_seq_one_letter_code
_entity_poly.pdbx_strand_id
1 'polypeptide(L)'
;MKKLNYLTGIFFLSLLFVACDKKDEPTPKLTMTPSSVEVKISEEATVKVSGGTTPYTVASADTTIATATVTASDVKVAGVKEGQTTITVTDKNKVQGSFTVKVTGEE
;
A
#
# COMPACT_ATOMS: atom_id res chain seq x y z
N MET A 1 -60.15 24.61 12.15
CA MET A 1 -58.84 25.03 12.72
C MET A 1 -57.78 24.87 11.64
N LYS A 2 -56.83 25.81 11.60
CA LYS A 2 -56.33 26.51 10.40
C LYS A 2 -55.50 25.67 9.41
N LYS A 3 -55.85 25.79 8.12
CA LYS A 3 -54.92 25.59 6.99
C LYS A 3 -54.05 26.85 6.86
N LEU A 4 -52.76 26.70 6.55
CA LEU A 4 -51.93 27.85 6.20
C LEU A 4 -50.86 27.44 5.18
N ASN A 5 -51.18 27.70 3.91
CA ASN A 5 -50.21 27.83 2.82
C ASN A 5 -49.38 29.10 3.03
N TYR A 6 -48.06 29.04 2.83
CA TYR A 6 -47.23 30.21 2.58
C TYR A 6 -46.33 29.96 1.37
N LEU A 7 -46.61 30.74 0.32
CA LEU A 7 -45.81 30.90 -0.89
C LEU A 7 -45.28 32.33 -0.86
N THR A 8 -43.98 32.53 -0.58
CA THR A 8 -43.24 33.76 -0.90
C THR A 8 -41.75 33.45 -0.90
N GLY A 9 -41.09 33.61 -2.05
CA GLY A 9 -39.67 33.33 -2.24
C GLY A 9 -38.75 34.38 -1.63
N ILE A 10 -37.47 34.01 -1.51
CA ILE A 10 -36.34 34.94 -1.40
C ILE A 10 -35.21 34.42 -2.29
N PHE A 11 -34.92 35.23 -3.29
CA PHE A 11 -33.66 35.32 -4.03
C PHE A 11 -32.56 35.74 -3.05
N PHE A 12 -31.55 34.90 -2.80
CA PHE A 12 -30.28 35.36 -2.21
C PHE A 12 -29.12 34.43 -2.61
N LEU A 13 -28.29 34.97 -3.50
CA LEU A 13 -26.83 34.97 -3.44
C LEU A 13 -26.10 33.62 -3.34
N SER A 14 -25.66 33.17 -4.51
CA SER A 14 -24.36 32.53 -4.77
C SER A 14 -23.44 32.39 -3.55
N LEU A 15 -23.38 31.17 -3.00
CA LEU A 15 -22.15 30.63 -2.44
C LEU A 15 -21.53 29.75 -3.54
N LEU A 16 -20.60 30.35 -4.28
CA LEU A 16 -19.56 29.59 -4.94
C LEU A 16 -18.74 28.95 -3.82
N PHE A 17 -19.14 27.75 -3.39
CA PHE A 17 -18.19 26.85 -2.75
C PHE A 17 -17.19 26.48 -3.83
N VAL A 18 -16.14 27.30 -3.92
CA VAL A 18 -14.91 26.97 -4.63
C VAL A 18 -14.54 25.58 -4.18
N ALA A 19 -14.63 24.65 -5.14
CA ALA A 19 -14.18 23.30 -4.99
C ALA A 19 -12.76 23.32 -4.44
N CYS A 20 -12.54 22.52 -3.39
CA CYS A 20 -11.26 22.35 -2.72
C CYS A 20 -10.06 22.49 -3.66
N ASP A 21 -9.22 23.49 -3.42
CA ASP A 21 -7.79 23.33 -3.69
C ASP A 21 -7.30 22.27 -2.71
N LYS A 22 -7.28 21.02 -3.16
CA LYS A 22 -6.51 19.96 -2.52
C LYS A 22 -5.06 20.40 -2.56
N LYS A 23 -4.62 21.12 -1.53
CA LYS A 23 -3.21 21.23 -1.22
C LYS A 23 -2.74 19.80 -1.00
N ASP A 24 -1.91 19.30 -1.90
CA ASP A 24 -1.31 17.97 -1.82
C ASP A 24 -0.51 17.86 -0.53
N GLU A 25 -1.18 17.41 0.54
CA GLU A 25 -0.49 17.03 1.76
C GLU A 25 0.38 15.81 1.46
N PRO A 26 1.63 15.76 1.98
CA PRO A 26 2.48 14.60 1.81
C PRO A 26 1.84 13.41 2.53
N THR A 27 1.12 12.59 1.77
CA THR A 27 0.58 11.33 2.27
C THR A 27 1.74 10.38 2.56
N PRO A 28 1.82 9.80 3.76
CA PRO A 28 2.84 8.80 4.07
C PRO A 28 2.78 7.64 3.07
N LYS A 29 3.91 7.30 2.47
CA LYS A 29 4.03 6.23 1.47
C LYS A 29 5.25 5.36 1.75
N LEU A 30 5.11 4.06 1.50
CA LEU A 30 6.23 3.12 1.45
C LEU A 30 6.65 2.86 0.01
N THR A 31 7.96 2.79 -0.23
CA THR A 31 8.55 2.45 -1.53
C THR A 31 9.44 1.23 -1.39
N MET A 32 9.23 0.24 -2.27
CA MET A 32 10.00 -1.01 -2.32
C MET A 32 11.01 -0.91 -3.47
N THR A 33 12.28 -1.22 -3.20
CA THR A 33 13.32 -1.20 -4.22
C THR A 33 14.15 -2.47 -4.17
N PRO A 34 14.08 -3.32 -5.21
CA PRO A 34 13.20 -3.22 -6.39
C PRO A 34 11.71 -3.44 -6.07
N SER A 35 10.81 -3.04 -6.99
CA SER A 35 9.35 -3.25 -6.85
C SER A 35 8.86 -4.61 -7.38
N SER A 36 9.77 -5.38 -7.97
CA SER A 36 9.57 -6.78 -8.38
C SER A 36 10.90 -7.50 -8.28
N VAL A 37 10.90 -8.73 -7.77
CA VAL A 37 12.09 -9.59 -7.69
C VAL A 37 11.84 -10.93 -8.35
N GLU A 38 12.88 -11.45 -8.99
CA GLU A 38 12.96 -12.85 -9.41
C GLU A 38 13.96 -13.55 -8.50
N VAL A 39 13.60 -14.74 -8.00
CA VAL A 39 14.42 -15.55 -7.10
C VAL A 39 14.28 -17.02 -7.48
N LYS A 40 15.35 -17.81 -7.42
CA LYS A 40 15.26 -19.26 -7.64
C LYS A 40 14.73 -19.97 -6.40
N ILE A 41 14.24 -21.21 -6.57
CA ILE A 41 13.91 -22.08 -5.44
C ILE A 41 15.13 -22.21 -4.50
N SER A 42 14.90 -22.11 -3.19
CA SER A 42 15.93 -22.17 -2.14
C SER A 42 16.98 -21.05 -2.16
N GLU A 43 16.84 -20.06 -3.05
CA GLU A 43 17.65 -18.85 -3.05
C GLU A 43 16.91 -17.69 -2.35
N GLU A 44 17.66 -16.61 -2.11
CA GLU A 44 17.19 -15.44 -1.40
C GLU A 44 17.44 -14.14 -2.18
N ALA A 45 16.54 -13.19 -2.04
CA ALA A 45 16.65 -11.84 -2.58
C ALA A 45 16.39 -10.81 -1.48
N THR A 46 16.96 -9.62 -1.62
CA THR A 46 16.74 -8.51 -0.68
C THR A 46 16.00 -7.37 -1.37
N VAL A 47 14.97 -6.84 -0.71
CA VAL A 47 14.20 -5.66 -1.14
C VAL A 47 14.27 -4.60 -0.04
N LYS A 48 14.62 -3.37 -0.41
CA LYS A 48 14.71 -2.26 0.54
C LYS A 48 13.40 -1.52 0.66
N VAL A 49 13.00 -1.23 1.89
CA VAL A 49 11.85 -0.38 2.26
C VAL A 49 12.35 1.04 2.50
N SER A 50 11.68 2.02 1.90
CA SER A 50 11.88 3.45 2.17
C SER A 50 10.56 4.13 2.53
N GLY A 51 10.63 5.15 3.39
CA GLY A 51 9.47 5.89 3.89
C GLY A 51 8.79 5.25 5.11
N GLY A 52 7.69 5.85 5.56
CA GLY A 52 6.91 5.39 6.72
C GLY A 52 7.65 5.45 8.05
N THR A 53 7.15 4.69 9.04
CA THR A 53 7.67 4.65 10.41
C THR A 53 7.90 3.23 10.89
N THR A 54 9.10 2.95 11.40
CA THR A 54 9.47 1.65 11.97
C THR A 54 8.72 1.36 13.28
N PRO A 55 8.57 0.08 13.69
CA PRO A 55 9.00 -1.13 12.98
C PRO A 55 8.10 -1.46 11.77
N TYR A 56 8.67 -2.14 10.78
CA TYR A 56 7.90 -2.75 9.70
C TYR A 56 7.52 -4.19 10.02
N THR A 57 6.45 -4.65 9.38
CA THR A 57 6.01 -6.05 9.37
C THR A 57 5.83 -6.50 7.93
N VAL A 58 5.99 -7.79 7.66
CA VAL A 58 5.86 -8.36 6.31
C VAL A 58 4.92 -9.56 6.30
N ALA A 59 4.16 -9.69 5.23
CA ALA A 59 3.29 -10.83 4.97
C ALA A 59 3.38 -11.22 3.49
N SER A 60 3.57 -12.52 3.24
CA SER A 60 3.42 -13.09 1.90
C SER A 60 1.96 -13.48 1.67
N ALA A 61 1.40 -13.16 0.51
CA ALA A 61 0.06 -13.61 0.13
C ALA A 61 0.00 -15.14 -0.06
N ASP A 62 1.13 -15.76 -0.39
CA ASP A 62 1.25 -17.21 -0.50
C ASP A 62 2.64 -17.67 -0.04
N THR A 63 2.71 -18.17 1.19
CA THR A 63 3.94 -18.69 1.81
C THR A 63 4.40 -20.01 1.22
N THR A 64 3.57 -20.68 0.41
CA THR A 64 3.97 -21.89 -0.31
C THR A 64 4.80 -21.58 -1.56
N ILE A 65 4.72 -20.34 -2.06
CA ILE A 65 5.52 -19.83 -3.18
C ILE A 65 6.76 -19.10 -2.67
N ALA A 66 6.60 -18.13 -1.78
CA ALA A 66 7.74 -17.40 -1.20
C ALA A 66 7.46 -16.95 0.23
N THR A 67 8.51 -16.91 1.07
CA THR A 67 8.46 -16.37 2.43
C THR A 67 9.26 -15.09 2.54
N ALA A 68 8.99 -14.30 3.59
CA ALA A 68 9.63 -13.00 3.79
C ALA A 68 9.90 -12.74 5.27
N THR A 69 11.03 -12.11 5.55
CA THR A 69 11.36 -11.54 6.87
C THR A 69 11.86 -10.12 6.68
N VAL A 70 11.73 -9.27 7.71
CA VAL A 70 12.23 -7.89 7.66
C VAL A 70 13.12 -7.61 8.85
N THR A 71 14.29 -7.03 8.58
CA THR A 71 15.21 -6.54 9.60
C THR A 71 15.53 -5.09 9.30
N ALA A 72 15.26 -4.18 10.24
CA ALA A 72 15.30 -2.74 10.02
C ALA A 72 14.46 -2.34 8.80
N SER A 73 15.08 -2.06 7.66
CA SER A 73 14.41 -1.67 6.40
C SER A 73 14.65 -2.67 5.26
N ASP A 74 15.35 -3.77 5.51
CA ASP A 74 15.71 -4.75 4.48
C ASP A 74 14.80 -5.97 4.62
N VAL A 75 14.02 -6.24 3.57
CA VAL A 75 13.13 -7.39 3.46
C VAL A 75 13.87 -8.50 2.74
N LYS A 76 14.11 -9.59 3.44
CA LYS A 76 14.72 -10.81 2.91
C LYS A 76 13.63 -11.76 2.45
N VAL A 77 13.66 -12.13 1.18
CA VAL A 77 12.69 -13.00 0.50
C VAL A 77 13.36 -14.32 0.19
N ALA A 78 12.71 -15.43 0.50
CA ALA A 78 13.19 -16.77 0.13
C ALA A 78 12.19 -17.45 -0.81
N GLY A 79 12.69 -18.00 -1.92
CA GLY A 79 11.91 -18.79 -2.87
C GLY A 79 11.62 -20.19 -2.32
N VAL A 80 10.35 -20.60 -2.33
CA VAL A 80 9.91 -21.93 -1.82
C VAL A 80 9.50 -22.84 -2.96
N LYS A 81 8.68 -22.33 -3.89
CA LYS A 81 8.16 -23.09 -5.03
C LYS A 81 7.97 -22.16 -6.21
N GLU A 82 8.21 -22.68 -7.43
CA GLU A 82 7.87 -22.00 -8.67
C GLU A 82 6.46 -21.39 -8.64
N GLY A 83 6.37 -20.13 -9.06
CA GLY A 83 5.12 -19.39 -9.07
C GLY A 83 5.34 -17.90 -8.89
N GLN A 84 4.25 -17.18 -8.65
CA GLN A 84 4.29 -15.75 -8.38
C GLN A 84 3.42 -15.43 -7.16
N THR A 85 3.94 -14.61 -6.26
CA THR A 85 3.20 -14.12 -5.09
C THR A 85 3.51 -12.64 -4.85
N THR A 86 2.76 -12.03 -3.94
CA THR A 86 2.93 -10.63 -3.55
C THR A 86 3.33 -10.57 -2.09
N ILE A 87 4.36 -9.80 -1.77
CA ILE A 87 4.72 -9.48 -0.39
C ILE A 87 4.19 -8.09 -0.07
N THR A 88 3.52 -7.98 1.08
CA THR A 88 3.04 -6.72 1.64
C THR A 88 3.88 -6.35 2.86
N VAL A 89 4.38 -5.12 2.87
CA VAL A 89 5.06 -4.48 4.00
C VAL A 89 4.11 -3.49 4.64
N THR A 90 3.95 -3.56 5.97
CA THR A 90 3.13 -2.62 6.75
C THR A 90 3.98 -1.94 7.81
N ASP A 91 3.91 -0.62 7.88
CA ASP A 91 4.61 0.16 8.91
C ASP A 91 3.82 0.27 10.22
N LYS A 92 4.41 0.92 11.23
CA LYS A 92 3.78 1.13 12.54
C LYS A 92 2.42 1.85 12.44
N ASN A 93 2.28 2.76 11.49
CA ASN A 93 1.10 3.61 11.28
C ASN A 93 0.10 2.99 10.29
N LYS A 94 0.28 1.70 9.92
CA LYS A 94 -0.57 0.95 8.98
C LYS A 94 -0.50 1.45 7.54
N VAL A 95 0.54 2.20 7.19
CA VAL A 95 0.88 2.49 5.79
C VAL A 95 1.38 1.21 5.15
N GLN A 96 0.87 0.90 3.96
CA GLN A 96 1.22 -0.33 3.24
C GLN A 96 1.95 -0.03 1.94
N GLY A 97 2.88 -0.91 1.60
CA GLY A 97 3.51 -1.01 0.29
C GLY A 97 3.68 -2.48 -0.05
N SER A 98 3.73 -2.81 -1.34
CA SER A 98 3.87 -4.19 -1.79
C SER A 98 4.81 -4.30 -2.97
N PHE A 99 5.34 -5.49 -3.18
CA PHE A 99 6.15 -5.82 -4.35
C PHE A 99 5.87 -7.26 -4.78
N THR A 100 6.11 -7.52 -6.06
CA THR A 100 5.90 -8.84 -6.66
C THR A 100 7.13 -9.71 -6.49
N VAL A 101 6.93 -10.99 -6.21
CA VAL A 101 7.97 -12.02 -6.21
C VAL A 101 7.62 -13.08 -7.24
N LYS A 102 8.53 -13.32 -8.18
CA LYS A 102 8.46 -14.45 -9.09
C LYS A 102 9.53 -15.46 -8.67
N VAL A 103 9.11 -16.69 -8.43
CA VAL A 103 10.01 -17.80 -8.12
C VAL A 103 10.17 -18.66 -9.35
N THR A 104 11.41 -18.89 -9.76
CA THR A 104 11.79 -19.75 -10.90
C THR A 104 12.47 -21.02 -10.42
N GLY A 105 12.44 -22.05 -11.26
CA GLY A 105 13.06 -23.34 -10.98
C GLY A 105 14.57 -23.26 -10.74
N GLU A 106 15.09 -24.31 -10.14
CA GLU A 106 16.52 -24.60 -10.16
C GLU A 106 16.90 -25.03 -11.60
N GLU A 107 18.01 -24.52 -12.11
CA GLU A 107 18.53 -24.89 -13.44
C GLU A 107 19.41 -26.16 -13.34
#